data_AF-A0A952JF65-F1
#
_entry.id   AF-A0A952JF65-F1
#
_cell.length_a   1.000
_cell.length_b   1.000
_cell.length_c   1.000
_cell.angle_alpha   90.00
_cell.angle_beta   90.00
_cell.angle_gamma   90.00
#
_symmetry.space_group_name_H-M   'P 1'
#
loop_
_entity.id
_entity.type
_entity.pdbx_description
1 polymer ?
#
loop_
_entity_poly.entity_id
_entity_poly.type
_entity_poly.pdbx_seq_one_letter_code
_entity_poly.pdbx_strand_id
1 'polypeptide(L)'
;MLVAAIALLIGALLIFLIYQLKVSLVRTYKEKHDFINAYEIKWLKWVAILVGLAAACAINLYGKDEIGGPGVSFFVRLFFSIAGATLVIYVSTLILQYYYPTRLNKKLRRLRYAPRTSRAGNKMKLLSEDEEDVHLNEGMQAEENIFSIDYDVWVDEKTEEVRIEKYQGHLISLQCNNCSFFTMRVIREEITERADDGSPVELLKHYQCSYCKNVRATQFHISRKESEDYKHAKPRHKKSSKNVELIKIDIHSVLGGKKTFEFQSVEEAQKFLSEFDFDKVA
;
A
#
# COMPACT_ATOMS: atom_id res chain seq x y z
N MET A 1 4.69 -7.06 36.06
CA MET A 1 5.46 -7.24 34.81
C MET A 1 5.27 -8.63 34.20
N LEU A 2 5.48 -9.73 34.92
CA LEU A 2 5.25 -11.09 34.37
C LEU A 2 3.81 -11.32 33.89
N VAL A 3 2.80 -11.07 34.74
CA VAL A 3 1.38 -11.22 34.38
C VAL A 3 1.02 -10.33 33.18
N ALA A 4 1.58 -9.12 33.11
CA ALA A 4 1.36 -8.21 31.98
C ALA A 4 1.98 -8.73 30.68
N ALA A 5 3.19 -9.30 30.73
CA ALA A 5 3.83 -9.92 29.56
C ALA A 5 2.99 -11.09 29.02
N ILE A 6 2.50 -11.95 29.91
CA ILE A 6 1.63 -13.09 29.54
C ILE A 6 0.32 -12.58 28.93
N ALA A 7 -0.33 -11.59 29.56
CA ALA A 7 -1.57 -11.01 29.05
C ALA A 7 -1.40 -10.38 27.66
N LEU A 8 -0.28 -9.70 27.40
CA LEU A 8 0.04 -9.10 26.09
C LEU A 8 0.29 -10.17 25.02
N LEU A 9 0.97 -11.27 25.35
CA LEU A 9 1.15 -12.40 24.43
C LEU A 9 -0.18 -13.10 24.11
N ILE A 10 -1.05 -13.29 25.11
CA ILE A 10 -2.41 -13.81 24.89
C ILE A 10 -3.20 -12.87 24.00
N GLY A 11 -3.13 -11.56 24.23
CA GLY A 11 -3.74 -10.55 23.37
C GLY A 11 -3.24 -10.62 21.92
N ALA A 12 -1.94 -10.78 21.72
CA ALA A 12 -1.33 -10.94 20.40
C ALA A 12 -1.84 -12.20 19.67
N LEU A 13 -1.91 -13.32 20.39
CA LEU A 13 -2.47 -14.58 19.89
C LEU A 13 -3.95 -14.42 19.51
N LEU A 14 -4.76 -13.79 20.38
CA LEU A 14 -6.18 -13.54 20.13
C LEU A 14 -6.40 -12.69 18.89
N ILE A 15 -5.64 -11.59 18.71
CA ILE A 15 -5.73 -10.75 17.50
C ILE A 15 -5.40 -11.58 16.25
N PHE A 16 -4.36 -12.41 16.30
CA PHE A 16 -4.00 -13.29 15.19
C PHE A 16 -5.12 -14.32 14.89
N LEU A 17 -5.69 -14.96 15.91
CA LEU A 17 -6.77 -15.93 15.74
C LEU A 17 -8.06 -15.27 15.21
N ILE A 18 -8.40 -14.08 15.68
CA ILE A 18 -9.54 -13.31 15.17
C ILE A 18 -9.32 -12.98 13.68
N TYR A 19 -8.11 -12.62 13.28
CA TYR A 19 -7.78 -12.41 11.87
C TYR A 19 -8.00 -13.68 11.04
N GLN A 20 -7.45 -14.82 11.49
CA GLN A 20 -7.61 -16.11 10.79
C GLN A 20 -9.08 -16.52 10.69
N LEU A 21 -9.87 -16.32 11.76
CA LEU A 21 -11.29 -16.57 11.78
C LEU A 21 -12.01 -15.70 10.73
N LYS A 22 -11.72 -14.39 10.70
CA LYS A 22 -12.28 -13.47 9.70
C LYS A 22 -11.95 -13.91 8.27
N VAL A 23 -10.71 -14.31 7.99
CA VAL A 23 -10.32 -14.83 6.67
C VAL A 23 -11.07 -16.12 6.34
N SER A 24 -11.25 -17.02 7.31
CA SER A 24 -11.97 -18.29 7.12
C SER A 24 -13.46 -18.10 6.86
N LEU A 25 -14.07 -17.06 7.43
CA LEU A 25 -15.49 -16.73 7.25
C LEU A 25 -15.80 -16.22 5.84
N VAL A 26 -14.83 -15.62 5.15
CA VAL A 26 -14.99 -15.16 3.77
C VAL A 26 -15.01 -16.36 2.83
N ARG A 27 -16.14 -16.56 2.16
CA ARG A 27 -16.42 -17.74 1.33
C ARG A 27 -15.88 -17.59 -0.09
N THR A 28 -16.06 -16.44 -0.73
CA THR A 28 -15.65 -16.26 -2.12
C THR A 28 -14.14 -15.99 -2.20
N TYR A 29 -13.49 -16.56 -3.22
CA TYR A 29 -12.04 -16.37 -3.39
C TYR A 29 -11.71 -14.90 -3.67
N LYS A 30 -12.57 -14.18 -4.41
CA LYS A 30 -12.40 -12.74 -4.70
C LYS A 30 -12.43 -11.88 -3.44
N GLU A 31 -13.48 -12.00 -2.63
CA GLU A 31 -13.56 -11.23 -1.37
C GLU A 31 -12.42 -11.60 -0.43
N LYS A 32 -12.04 -12.88 -0.39
CA LYS A 32 -10.91 -13.36 0.43
C LYS A 32 -9.60 -12.73 -0.05
N HIS A 33 -9.38 -12.67 -1.36
CA HIS A 33 -8.23 -11.98 -1.97
C HIS A 33 -8.19 -10.50 -1.54
N ASP A 34 -9.29 -9.77 -1.71
CA ASP A 34 -9.35 -8.34 -1.42
C ASP A 34 -9.16 -8.05 0.07
N PHE A 35 -9.80 -8.86 0.92
CA PHE A 35 -9.66 -8.75 2.37
C PHE A 35 -8.22 -8.97 2.81
N ILE A 36 -7.58 -10.03 2.30
CA ILE A 36 -6.17 -10.33 2.61
C ILE A 36 -5.26 -9.20 2.14
N ASN A 37 -5.42 -8.73 0.90
CA ASN A 37 -4.60 -7.65 0.34
C ASN A 37 -4.72 -6.36 1.16
N ALA A 38 -5.93 -6.01 1.59
CA ALA A 38 -6.18 -4.77 2.32
C ALA A 38 -5.78 -4.78 3.81
N TYR A 39 -5.82 -5.95 4.46
CA TYR A 39 -5.77 -6.05 5.91
C TYR A 39 -4.65 -6.93 6.49
N GLU A 40 -4.10 -7.92 5.77
CA GLU A 40 -3.17 -8.90 6.35
C GLU A 40 -1.96 -8.25 7.04
N ILE A 41 -1.26 -7.36 6.34
CA ILE A 41 -0.10 -6.65 6.89
C ILE A 41 -0.50 -5.76 8.08
N LYS A 42 -1.67 -5.11 8.03
CA LYS A 42 -2.14 -4.23 9.10
C LYS A 42 -2.40 -5.02 10.39
N TRP A 43 -3.04 -6.18 10.29
CA TRP A 43 -3.28 -7.06 11.45
C TRP A 43 -1.97 -7.62 12.02
N LEU A 44 -1.05 -8.05 11.16
CA LEU A 44 0.26 -8.55 11.60
C LEU A 44 1.11 -7.47 12.29
N LYS A 45 1.00 -6.20 11.87
CA LYS A 45 1.64 -5.07 12.58
C LYS A 45 1.09 -4.89 14.00
N TRP A 46 -0.22 -5.03 14.20
CA TRP A 46 -0.81 -5.00 15.55
C TRP A 46 -0.29 -6.13 16.44
N VAL A 47 -0.17 -7.35 15.88
CA VAL A 47 0.43 -8.49 16.58
C VAL A 47 1.88 -8.18 16.97
N ALA A 48 2.68 -7.65 16.04
CA ALA A 48 4.07 -7.28 16.30
C ALA A 48 4.21 -6.20 17.40
N ILE A 49 3.31 -5.22 17.45
CA ILE A 49 3.28 -4.21 18.52
C ILE A 49 3.05 -4.85 19.89
N LEU A 50 2.07 -5.75 20.00
CA LEU A 50 1.79 -6.43 21.27
C LEU A 50 2.93 -7.34 21.71
N VAL A 51 3.57 -8.05 20.76
CA VAL A 51 4.77 -8.86 21.03
C VAL A 51 5.94 -7.98 21.49
N GLY A 52 6.15 -6.81 20.88
CA GLY A 52 7.16 -5.85 21.31
C GLY A 52 6.92 -5.30 22.72
N LEU A 53 5.67 -4.99 23.06
CA LEU A 53 5.30 -4.58 24.42
C LEU A 53 5.48 -5.71 25.44
N ALA A 54 5.20 -6.95 25.05
CA ALA A 54 5.46 -8.13 25.89
C ALA A 54 6.97 -8.32 26.13
N ALA A 55 7.79 -8.13 25.09
CA ALA A 55 9.25 -8.15 25.20
C ALA A 55 9.76 -7.05 26.15
N ALA A 56 9.18 -5.84 26.09
CA ALA A 56 9.46 -4.76 27.05
C ALA A 56 9.23 -5.22 28.50
N CYS A 57 8.09 -5.87 28.74
CA CYS A 57 7.73 -6.36 30.07
C CYS A 57 8.65 -7.49 30.56
N ALA A 58 9.14 -8.34 29.65
CA ALA A 58 10.09 -9.40 29.93
C ALA A 58 11.49 -8.85 30.24
N ILE A 59 11.99 -7.89 29.45
CA ILE A 59 13.27 -7.22 29.69
C ILE A 59 13.24 -6.48 31.04
N ASN A 60 12.11 -5.85 31.39
CA ASN A 60 11.97 -5.18 32.68
C ASN A 60 12.03 -6.13 33.88
N LEU A 61 11.64 -7.40 33.68
CA LEU A 61 11.71 -8.44 34.72
C LEU A 61 13.15 -8.94 34.92
N TYR A 62 13.99 -8.85 33.89
CA TYR A 62 15.38 -9.30 33.95
C TYR A 62 16.19 -8.44 34.94
N GLY A 63 16.90 -9.09 35.87
CA GLY A 63 17.68 -8.41 36.91
C GLY A 63 16.84 -7.68 37.96
N LYS A 64 15.54 -7.99 38.10
CA LYS A 64 14.68 -7.36 39.10
C LYS A 64 15.20 -7.55 40.53
N ASP A 65 15.67 -8.75 40.83
CA ASP A 65 16.07 -9.16 42.19
C ASP A 65 17.57 -8.92 42.46
N GLU A 66 18.38 -8.80 41.41
CA GLU A 66 19.83 -8.57 41.49
C GLU A 66 20.20 -7.07 41.51
N ILE A 67 19.44 -6.25 40.78
CA ILE A 67 19.69 -4.80 40.65
C ILE A 67 18.76 -4.07 41.64
N GLY A 68 19.11 -4.16 42.92
CA GLY A 68 18.32 -3.66 44.04
C GLY A 68 18.19 -2.13 44.11
N GLY A 69 17.07 -1.67 44.66
CA GLY A 69 16.85 -0.30 45.14
C GLY A 69 15.91 0.57 44.26
N PRO A 70 14.94 1.30 44.84
CA PRO A 70 14.20 2.35 44.13
C PRO A 70 15.13 3.53 43.83
N GLY A 71 15.22 3.95 42.56
CA GLY A 71 16.12 5.01 42.11
C GLY A 71 16.59 4.81 40.67
N VAL A 72 17.89 5.03 40.41
CA VAL A 72 18.51 4.98 39.07
C VAL A 72 18.31 3.63 38.36
N SER A 73 18.34 2.52 39.10
CA SER A 73 18.16 1.17 38.53
C SER A 73 16.80 0.95 37.85
N PHE A 74 15.75 1.63 38.31
CA PHE A 74 14.43 1.57 37.68
C PHE A 74 14.45 2.25 36.31
N PHE A 75 15.06 3.44 36.22
CA PHE A 75 15.18 4.18 34.96
C PHE A 75 16.04 3.46 33.94
N VAL A 76 17.15 2.83 34.37
CA VAL A 76 17.99 2.00 33.49
C VAL A 76 17.20 0.83 32.92
N ARG A 77 16.48 0.09 33.76
CA ARG A 77 15.61 -1.02 33.31
C ARG A 77 14.51 -0.56 32.37
N LEU A 78 13.87 0.56 32.67
CA LEU A 78 12.84 1.16 31.82
C LEU A 78 13.41 1.54 30.44
N PHE A 79 14.58 2.17 30.42
CA PHE A 79 15.27 2.53 29.18
C PHE A 79 15.57 1.31 28.31
N PHE A 80 16.17 0.26 28.87
CA PHE A 80 16.43 -0.98 28.12
C PHE A 80 15.15 -1.69 27.68
N SER A 81 14.08 -1.62 28.47
CA SER A 81 12.78 -2.19 28.11
C SER A 81 12.19 -1.47 26.89
N ILE A 82 12.23 -0.13 26.87
CA ILE A 82 11.78 0.68 25.74
C ILE A 82 12.66 0.43 24.51
N ALA A 83 13.98 0.45 24.66
CA ALA A 83 14.92 0.18 23.58
C ALA A 83 14.68 -1.21 22.96
N GLY A 84 14.56 -2.26 23.78
CA GLY A 84 14.26 -3.61 23.30
C GLY A 84 12.90 -3.73 22.61
N ALA A 85 11.85 -3.09 23.15
CA ALA A 85 10.53 -3.07 22.53
C ALA A 85 10.55 -2.39 21.17
N THR A 86 11.18 -1.21 21.08
CA THR A 86 11.29 -0.47 19.82
C THR A 86 12.07 -1.26 18.77
N LEU A 87 13.14 -1.96 19.16
CA LEU A 87 13.91 -2.83 18.28
C LEU A 87 13.04 -3.96 17.72
N VAL A 88 12.33 -4.69 18.58
CA VAL A 88 11.45 -5.80 18.16
C VAL A 88 10.35 -5.31 17.20
N ILE A 89 9.71 -4.19 17.52
CA ILE A 89 8.65 -3.60 16.68
C ILE A 89 9.23 -3.13 15.34
N TYR A 90 10.37 -2.45 15.36
CA TYR A 90 11.02 -1.93 14.17
C TYR A 90 11.45 -3.06 13.22
N VAL A 91 12.18 -4.04 13.73
CA VAL A 91 12.62 -5.22 12.94
C VAL A 91 11.42 -5.98 12.37
N SER A 92 10.38 -6.22 13.18
CA SER A 92 9.16 -6.87 12.71
C SER A 92 8.46 -6.07 11.60
N THR A 93 8.44 -4.74 11.73
CA THR A 93 7.86 -3.84 10.71
C THR A 93 8.64 -3.89 9.40
N LEU A 94 9.98 -3.88 9.46
CA LEU A 94 10.83 -4.02 8.28
C LEU A 94 10.61 -5.38 7.59
N ILE A 95 10.52 -6.47 8.34
CA ILE A 95 10.23 -7.80 7.80
C ILE A 95 8.88 -7.80 7.07
N LEU A 96 7.84 -7.21 7.68
CA LEU A 96 6.51 -7.10 7.10
C LEU A 96 6.45 -6.18 5.86
N GLN A 97 7.36 -5.21 5.76
CA GLN A 97 7.36 -4.23 4.68
C GLN A 97 8.17 -4.67 3.47
N TYR A 98 9.32 -5.34 3.68
CA TYR A 98 10.23 -5.69 2.59
C TYR A 98 10.20 -7.17 2.20
N TYR A 99 10.08 -8.08 3.17
CA TYR A 99 10.19 -9.52 2.91
C TYR A 99 8.84 -10.22 2.78
N TYR A 100 7.85 -9.79 3.57
CA TYR A 100 6.52 -10.38 3.58
C TYR A 100 5.72 -10.20 2.28
N PRO A 101 5.79 -9.06 1.55
CA PRO A 101 5.00 -8.86 0.33
C PRO A 101 5.19 -9.96 -0.71
N THR A 102 6.39 -10.52 -0.86
CA THR A 102 6.64 -11.64 -1.79
C THR A 102 5.81 -12.88 -1.45
N ARG A 103 5.70 -13.22 -0.16
CA ARG A 103 4.86 -14.34 0.30
C ARG A 103 3.38 -14.02 0.15
N LEU A 104 2.99 -12.80 0.47
CA LEU A 104 1.62 -12.33 0.33
C LEU A 104 1.17 -12.38 -1.13
N ASN A 105 1.98 -11.88 -2.07
CA ASN A 105 1.68 -11.90 -3.50
C ASN A 105 1.53 -13.33 -4.03
N LYS A 106 2.37 -14.27 -3.58
CA LYS A 106 2.20 -15.70 -3.94
C LYS A 106 0.89 -16.28 -3.43
N LYS A 107 0.45 -15.90 -2.22
CA LYS A 107 -0.83 -16.30 -1.64
C LYS A 107 -2.01 -15.68 -2.40
N LEU A 108 -1.95 -14.39 -2.69
CA LEU A 108 -2.97 -13.66 -3.46
C LEU A 108 -3.11 -14.22 -4.89
N ARG A 109 -1.99 -14.47 -5.57
CA ARG A 109 -1.98 -15.08 -6.91
C ARG A 109 -2.65 -16.46 -6.94
N ARG A 110 -2.44 -17.27 -5.91
CA ARG A 110 -3.13 -18.57 -5.77
C ARG A 110 -4.64 -18.41 -5.60
N LEU A 111 -5.10 -17.37 -4.90
CA LEU A 111 -6.53 -17.10 -4.71
C LEU A 111 -7.17 -16.56 -6.00
N ARG A 112 -6.48 -15.66 -6.71
CA ARG A 112 -6.93 -15.08 -7.98
C ARG A 112 -7.23 -16.18 -9.01
N TYR A 113 -6.24 -17.02 -9.30
CA TYR A 113 -6.32 -18.10 -10.28
C TYR A 113 -6.88 -19.43 -9.74
N ALA A 114 -7.46 -19.45 -8.55
CA ALA A 114 -8.14 -20.63 -8.05
C ALA A 114 -9.38 -20.94 -8.92
N PRO A 115 -9.61 -22.20 -9.33
CA PRO A 115 -10.76 -22.56 -10.16
C PRO A 115 -12.08 -22.12 -9.53
N ARG A 116 -12.94 -21.48 -10.34
CA ARG A 116 -14.26 -21.03 -9.90
C ARG A 116 -15.33 -22.06 -10.23
N THR A 117 -16.40 -22.03 -9.44
CA THR A 117 -17.59 -22.84 -9.65
C THR A 117 -18.76 -21.95 -10.00
N SER A 118 -19.50 -22.33 -11.03
CA SER A 118 -20.76 -21.69 -11.43
C SER A 118 -21.86 -21.98 -10.41
N ARG A 119 -23.02 -21.32 -10.54
CA ARG A 119 -24.19 -21.60 -9.70
C ARG A 119 -24.71 -23.02 -9.88
N ALA A 120 -24.53 -23.58 -11.07
CA ALA A 120 -24.85 -24.97 -11.40
C ALA A 120 -23.82 -25.97 -10.85
N GLY A 121 -22.70 -25.50 -10.27
CA GLY A 121 -21.64 -26.35 -9.74
C GLY A 121 -20.63 -26.84 -10.78
N ASN A 122 -20.68 -26.34 -12.01
CA ASN A 122 -19.65 -26.66 -13.01
C ASN A 122 -18.38 -25.86 -12.75
N LYS A 123 -17.25 -26.38 -13.23
CA LYS A 123 -15.98 -25.66 -13.23
C LYS A 123 -16.03 -24.58 -14.32
N MET A 124 -15.68 -23.36 -13.96
CA MET A 124 -15.58 -22.25 -14.91
C MET A 124 -14.18 -22.23 -15.53
N LYS A 125 -14.10 -21.94 -16.83
CA LYS A 125 -12.86 -21.64 -17.56
C LYS A 125 -12.51 -20.17 -17.31
N LEU A 126 -11.24 -19.89 -16.99
CA LEU A 126 -10.69 -18.54 -17.04
C LEU A 126 -10.33 -18.25 -18.49
N LEU A 127 -10.86 -17.16 -19.04
CA LEU A 127 -10.53 -16.72 -20.39
C LEU A 127 -9.14 -16.09 -20.44
N SER A 128 -8.51 -16.10 -21.62
CA SER A 128 -7.33 -15.28 -21.89
C SER A 128 -7.73 -13.83 -22.20
N GLU A 129 -6.78 -12.90 -22.11
CA GLU A 129 -6.97 -11.47 -22.40
C GLU A 129 -7.65 -11.22 -23.76
N ASP A 130 -7.25 -11.94 -24.82
CA ASP A 130 -7.87 -11.77 -26.14
C ASP A 130 -9.30 -12.38 -26.21
N GLU A 131 -9.61 -13.36 -25.36
CA GLU A 131 -10.93 -14.01 -25.30
C GLU A 131 -11.93 -13.19 -24.47
N GLU A 132 -11.44 -12.44 -23.48
CA GLU A 132 -12.30 -11.75 -22.52
C GLU A 132 -12.85 -10.41 -23.00
N ASP A 133 -12.18 -9.76 -23.96
CA ASP A 133 -12.60 -8.50 -24.58
C ASP A 133 -14.07 -8.53 -25.04
N VAL A 134 -14.55 -9.67 -25.55
CA VAL A 134 -15.93 -9.86 -26.02
C VAL A 134 -16.96 -9.73 -24.88
N HIS A 135 -16.54 -10.02 -23.66
CA HIS A 135 -17.37 -9.95 -22.46
C HIS A 135 -17.22 -8.62 -21.69
N LEU A 136 -16.20 -7.83 -22.01
CA LEU A 136 -15.94 -6.54 -21.40
C LEU A 136 -16.57 -5.41 -22.22
N ASN A 137 -17.03 -4.37 -21.54
CA ASN A 137 -17.48 -3.16 -22.23
C ASN A 137 -16.28 -2.27 -22.60
N GLU A 138 -16.46 -1.36 -23.55
CA GLU A 138 -15.38 -0.46 -24.03
C GLU A 138 -14.70 0.35 -22.91
N GLY A 139 -15.45 0.69 -21.85
CA GLY A 139 -14.90 1.42 -20.72
C GLY A 139 -14.01 0.57 -19.81
N MET A 140 -14.36 -0.71 -19.62
CA MET A 140 -13.55 -1.71 -18.92
C MET A 140 -12.28 -2.01 -19.70
N GLN A 141 -12.39 -2.23 -21.02
CA GLN A 141 -11.24 -2.38 -21.91
C GLN A 141 -10.35 -1.13 -21.85
N ALA A 142 -10.94 0.08 -21.77
CA ALA A 142 -10.15 1.31 -21.63
C ALA A 142 -9.41 1.40 -20.28
N GLU A 143 -9.92 0.79 -19.21
CA GLU A 143 -9.22 0.70 -17.92
C GLU A 143 -8.04 -0.28 -17.97
N GLU A 144 -8.19 -1.40 -18.67
CA GLU A 144 -7.14 -2.40 -18.90
C GLU A 144 -6.04 -1.90 -19.83
N ASN A 145 -6.41 -1.22 -20.91
CA ASN A 145 -5.48 -0.60 -21.86
C ASN A 145 -4.54 0.41 -21.20
N ILE A 146 -4.93 0.99 -20.06
CA ILE A 146 -4.07 1.88 -19.26
C ILE A 146 -3.55 1.23 -17.97
N PHE A 147 -3.68 -0.09 -17.85
CA PHE A 147 -3.24 -0.91 -16.71
C PHE A 147 -3.75 -0.43 -15.35
N SER A 148 -4.92 0.22 -15.33
CA SER A 148 -5.48 0.79 -14.10
C SER A 148 -6.24 -0.24 -13.28
N ILE A 149 -7.02 -1.04 -13.98
CA ILE A 149 -7.85 -2.13 -13.48
C ILE A 149 -7.60 -3.30 -14.43
N ASP A 150 -7.69 -4.49 -13.88
CA ASP A 150 -7.42 -5.76 -14.55
C ASP A 150 -8.64 -6.66 -14.28
N TYR A 151 -9.37 -7.08 -15.31
CA TYR A 151 -10.58 -7.88 -15.18
C TYR A 151 -10.30 -9.34 -15.55
N ASP A 152 -10.53 -10.26 -14.61
CA ASP A 152 -10.54 -11.69 -14.95
C ASP A 152 -11.97 -12.09 -15.35
N VAL A 153 -12.15 -12.65 -16.55
CA VAL A 153 -13.44 -13.21 -16.97
C VAL A 153 -13.47 -14.74 -16.84
N TRP A 154 -14.43 -15.24 -16.06
CA TRP A 154 -14.70 -16.66 -15.89
C TRP A 154 -16.00 -17.04 -16.59
N VAL A 155 -15.98 -18.10 -17.40
CA VAL A 155 -17.16 -18.59 -18.14
C VAL A 155 -17.43 -20.06 -17.83
N ASP A 156 -18.69 -20.39 -17.57
CA ASP A 156 -19.20 -21.76 -17.59
C ASP A 156 -19.65 -22.12 -19.02
N GLU A 157 -18.88 -22.95 -19.73
CA GLU A 157 -19.20 -23.35 -21.11
C GLU A 157 -20.52 -24.11 -21.25
N LYS A 158 -21.05 -24.70 -20.16
CA LYS A 158 -22.31 -25.47 -20.23
C LYS A 158 -23.54 -24.61 -20.04
N THR A 159 -23.46 -23.60 -19.18
CA THR A 159 -24.61 -22.75 -18.83
C THR A 159 -24.47 -21.32 -19.35
N GLU A 160 -23.35 -21.02 -20.01
CA GLU A 160 -22.98 -19.68 -20.48
C GLU A 160 -22.98 -18.63 -19.33
N GLU A 161 -22.76 -19.06 -18.08
CA GLU A 161 -22.66 -18.14 -16.95
C GLU A 161 -21.31 -17.41 -17.01
N VAL A 162 -21.35 -16.09 -17.15
CA VAL A 162 -20.17 -15.23 -17.13
C VAL A 162 -20.02 -14.57 -15.76
N ARG A 163 -18.81 -14.62 -15.19
CA ARG A 163 -18.44 -13.96 -13.94
C ARG A 163 -17.18 -13.12 -14.17
N ILE A 164 -17.33 -11.82 -14.02
CA ILE A 164 -16.25 -10.83 -14.18
C ILE A 164 -15.73 -10.44 -12.79
N GLU A 165 -14.42 -10.56 -12.56
CA GLU A 165 -13.78 -10.20 -11.30
C GLU A 165 -12.78 -9.06 -11.48
N LYS A 166 -12.97 -7.98 -10.72
CA LYS A 166 -12.18 -6.75 -10.83
C LYS A 166 -10.96 -6.72 -9.91
N TYR A 167 -9.75 -6.58 -10.45
CA TYR A 167 -8.50 -6.45 -9.69
C TYR A 167 -7.84 -5.07 -9.93
N GLN A 168 -7.07 -4.61 -8.93
CA GLN A 168 -6.32 -3.37 -9.09
C GLN A 168 -5.14 -3.62 -10.04
N GLY A 169 -5.02 -2.79 -11.07
CA GLY A 169 -3.91 -2.84 -12.01
C GLY A 169 -2.62 -2.27 -11.43
N HIS A 170 -1.61 -2.17 -12.30
CA HIS A 170 -0.26 -1.73 -11.94
C HIS A 170 -0.14 -0.20 -11.88
N LEU A 171 -0.98 0.52 -12.63
CA LEU A 171 -1.00 1.98 -12.67
C LEU A 171 -2.16 2.53 -11.85
N ILE A 172 -1.91 3.64 -11.16
CA ILE A 172 -2.92 4.34 -10.38
C ILE A 172 -3.54 5.40 -11.28
N SER A 173 -4.83 5.26 -11.55
CA SER A 173 -5.63 6.26 -12.24
C SER A 173 -6.75 6.76 -11.34
N LEU A 174 -7.24 7.97 -11.61
CA LEU A 174 -8.40 8.51 -10.93
C LEU A 174 -9.69 8.09 -11.62
N GLN A 175 -10.76 8.00 -10.84
CA GLN A 175 -12.09 7.82 -11.39
C GLN A 175 -12.54 9.10 -12.12
N CYS A 176 -13.04 8.94 -13.35
CA CYS A 176 -13.60 10.04 -14.12
C CYS A 176 -15.00 10.38 -13.61
N ASN A 177 -15.26 11.66 -13.31
CA ASN A 177 -16.58 12.12 -12.86
C ASN A 177 -17.68 12.01 -13.93
N ASN A 178 -17.31 11.89 -15.21
CA ASN A 178 -18.26 11.82 -16.32
C ASN A 178 -18.67 10.39 -16.65
N CYS A 179 -17.70 9.49 -16.88
CA CYS A 179 -17.96 8.10 -17.27
C CYS A 179 -17.80 7.09 -16.14
N SER A 180 -17.39 7.50 -14.93
CA SER A 180 -17.19 6.65 -13.75
C SER A 180 -16.11 5.55 -13.86
N PHE A 181 -15.40 5.43 -14.98
CA PHE A 181 -14.25 4.55 -15.14
C PHE A 181 -12.97 5.17 -14.57
N PHE A 182 -12.07 4.32 -14.09
CA PHE A 182 -10.73 4.64 -13.60
C PHE A 182 -9.78 4.89 -14.78
N THR A 183 -10.09 5.89 -15.60
CA THR A 183 -9.30 6.20 -16.82
C THR A 183 -8.72 7.61 -16.82
N MET A 184 -8.84 8.35 -15.72
CA MET A 184 -8.35 9.72 -15.61
C MET A 184 -6.87 9.74 -15.22
N ARG A 185 -6.04 10.30 -16.11
CA ARG A 185 -4.57 10.42 -15.94
C ARG A 185 -4.11 11.86 -16.07
N VAL A 186 -2.99 12.20 -15.44
CA VAL A 186 -2.32 13.50 -15.63
C VAL A 186 -1.66 13.51 -17.00
N ILE A 187 -1.90 14.56 -17.78
CA ILE A 187 -1.32 14.74 -19.12
C ILE A 187 -0.29 15.85 -19.13
N ARG A 188 -0.57 16.94 -18.42
CA ARG A 188 0.35 18.07 -18.29
C ARG A 188 0.26 18.67 -16.90
N GLU A 189 1.36 19.21 -16.44
CA GLU A 189 1.45 19.99 -15.21
C GLU A 189 2.05 21.34 -15.56
N GLU A 190 1.47 22.41 -15.02
CA GLU A 190 1.84 23.78 -15.30
C GLU A 190 1.99 24.55 -14.00
N ILE A 191 3.04 25.37 -13.87
CA ILE A 191 3.20 26.28 -12.73
C ILE A 191 2.51 27.58 -13.13
N THR A 192 1.36 27.87 -12.51
CA THR A 192 0.55 29.07 -12.81
C THR A 192 1.10 30.31 -12.13
N GLU A 193 1.64 30.16 -10.92
CA GLU A 193 2.18 31.26 -10.13
C GLU A 193 3.57 30.93 -9.61
N ARG A 194 4.47 31.92 -9.72
CA ARG A 194 5.80 31.89 -9.14
C ARG A 194 5.96 33.08 -8.20
N ALA A 195 6.67 32.86 -7.10
CA ALA A 195 7.04 33.92 -6.18
C ALA A 195 8.19 34.77 -6.75
N ASP A 196 8.50 35.88 -6.07
CA ASP A 196 9.57 36.82 -6.46
C ASP A 196 10.96 36.16 -6.51
N ASP A 197 11.17 35.11 -5.72
CA ASP A 197 12.39 34.27 -5.71
C ASP A 197 12.42 33.23 -6.84
N GLY A 198 11.39 33.20 -7.70
CA GLY A 198 11.24 32.26 -8.81
C GLY A 198 10.71 30.88 -8.42
N SER A 199 10.47 30.63 -7.13
CA SER A 199 9.93 29.36 -6.64
C SER A 199 8.45 29.18 -7.02
N PRO A 200 8.00 27.95 -7.33
CA PRO A 200 6.62 27.70 -7.73
C PRO A 200 5.68 27.76 -6.51
N VAL A 201 4.62 28.55 -6.61
CA VAL A 201 3.60 28.72 -5.55
C VAL A 201 2.38 27.87 -5.86
N GLU A 202 1.96 27.83 -7.11
CA GLU A 202 0.76 27.12 -7.54
C GLU A 202 1.08 26.19 -8.72
N LEU A 203 0.61 24.94 -8.60
CA LEU A 203 0.72 23.90 -9.61
C LEU A 203 -0.67 23.52 -10.11
N LEU A 204 -0.89 23.68 -11.41
CA LEU A 204 -2.09 23.23 -12.09
C LEU A 204 -1.83 21.88 -12.77
N LYS A 205 -2.47 20.82 -12.27
CA LYS A 205 -2.44 19.50 -12.93
C LYS A 205 -3.63 19.37 -13.86
N HIS A 206 -3.37 19.09 -15.13
CA HIS A 206 -4.38 18.81 -16.13
C HIS A 206 -4.52 17.31 -16.31
N TYR A 207 -5.71 16.84 -16.00
CA TYR A 207 -6.13 15.47 -16.18
C TYR A 207 -6.97 15.34 -17.44
N GLN A 208 -6.83 14.22 -18.11
CA GLN A 208 -7.83 13.81 -19.08
C GLN A 208 -8.11 12.30 -19.01
N CYS A 209 -9.38 11.98 -19.21
CA CYS A 209 -9.88 10.63 -19.27
C CYS A 209 -9.47 9.98 -20.59
N SER A 210 -8.81 8.82 -20.53
CA SER A 210 -8.42 8.09 -21.74
C SER A 210 -9.61 7.58 -22.55
N TYR A 211 -10.73 7.27 -21.88
CA TYR A 211 -11.97 6.79 -22.50
C TYR A 211 -12.80 7.94 -23.09
N CYS A 212 -13.50 8.72 -22.26
CA CYS A 212 -14.44 9.75 -22.71
C CYS A 212 -13.80 11.10 -23.05
N LYS A 213 -12.46 11.20 -23.02
CA LYS A 213 -11.65 12.42 -23.31
C LYS A 213 -11.96 13.66 -22.45
N ASN A 214 -12.81 13.53 -21.43
CA ASN A 214 -13.14 14.62 -20.53
C ASN A 214 -11.89 15.15 -19.84
N VAL A 215 -11.75 16.47 -19.82
CA VAL A 215 -10.60 17.20 -19.27
C VAL A 215 -11.00 17.80 -17.93
N ARG A 216 -10.09 17.76 -16.96
CA ARG A 216 -10.24 18.41 -15.66
C ARG A 216 -8.91 19.04 -15.28
N ALA A 217 -8.93 20.27 -14.77
CA ALA A 217 -7.77 20.86 -14.14
C ALA A 217 -8.01 20.97 -12.64
N THR A 218 -6.99 20.70 -11.82
CA THR A 218 -7.05 20.96 -10.38
C THR A 218 -5.79 21.67 -9.94
N GLN A 219 -5.99 22.75 -9.21
CA GLN A 219 -4.92 23.55 -8.62
C GLN A 219 -4.44 22.93 -7.31
N PHE A 220 -3.13 22.95 -7.11
CA PHE A 220 -2.45 22.53 -5.90
C PHE A 220 -1.51 23.65 -5.46
N HIS A 221 -1.68 24.11 -4.21
CA HIS A 221 -0.75 25.06 -3.63
C HIS A 221 0.51 24.31 -3.18
N ILE A 222 1.67 24.69 -3.71
CA ILE A 222 2.95 24.11 -3.34
C ILE A 222 3.39 24.72 -2.01
N SER A 223 3.66 23.85 -1.03
CA SER A 223 4.20 24.29 0.26
C SER A 223 5.63 24.80 0.08
N ARG A 224 5.89 26.04 0.50
CA ARG A 224 7.23 26.65 0.56
C ARG A 224 7.97 26.37 1.87
N LYS A 225 7.38 25.55 2.74
CA LYS A 225 7.97 25.28 4.05
C LYS A 225 9.29 24.53 3.88
N GLU A 226 10.33 25.09 4.47
CA GLU A 226 11.63 24.44 4.58
C GLU A 226 11.65 23.45 5.74
N SER A 227 12.69 22.61 5.81
CA SER A 227 12.83 21.60 6.87
C SER A 227 12.70 22.18 8.29
N GLU A 228 13.14 23.43 8.49
CA GLU A 228 13.05 24.19 9.73
C GLU A 228 11.60 24.61 10.08
N ASP A 229 10.80 25.00 9.09
CA ASP A 229 9.40 25.42 9.29
C ASP A 229 8.51 24.29 9.81
N TYR A 230 8.90 23.04 9.55
CA TYR A 230 8.22 21.86 10.09
C TYR A 230 8.56 21.56 11.55
N LYS A 231 9.64 22.13 12.13
CA LYS A 231 10.03 21.86 13.53
C LYS A 231 9.00 22.37 14.54
N HIS A 232 8.32 23.46 14.22
CA HIS A 232 7.33 24.10 15.09
C HIS A 232 5.88 23.93 14.61
N ALA A 233 5.69 23.41 13.39
CA ALA A 233 4.38 23.06 12.89
C ALA A 233 3.81 21.90 13.71
N LYS A 234 2.87 22.21 14.62
CA LYS A 234 2.07 21.17 15.29
C LYS A 234 1.35 20.38 14.20
N PRO A 235 1.60 19.08 14.04
CA PRO A 235 0.99 18.31 12.97
C PRO A 235 -0.52 18.33 13.13
N ARG A 236 -1.25 18.78 12.11
CA ARG A 236 -2.71 18.59 12.01
C ARG A 236 -2.97 17.13 11.65
N HIS A 237 -2.71 16.21 12.57
CA HIS A 237 -3.08 14.82 12.38
C HIS A 237 -4.54 14.60 12.79
N LYS A 238 -5.38 14.35 11.78
CA LYS A 238 -6.10 13.07 11.78
C LYS A 238 -5.01 12.02 11.51
N LYS A 239 -4.70 11.19 12.50
CA LYS A 239 -3.57 10.24 12.50
C LYS A 239 -3.48 9.46 11.18
N SER A 240 -2.45 9.74 10.38
CA SER A 240 -2.02 8.90 9.26
C SER A 240 -0.50 8.88 9.25
N SER A 241 0.07 7.68 9.17
CA SER A 241 1.37 7.32 9.73
C SER A 241 2.41 7.03 8.65
N LYS A 242 2.87 8.04 7.91
CA LYS A 242 4.04 7.92 7.04
C LYS A 242 4.65 9.32 6.84
N ASN A 243 5.89 9.51 7.31
CA ASN A 243 6.62 10.79 7.31
C ASN A 243 7.20 11.17 5.93
N VAL A 244 6.68 10.59 4.85
CA VAL A 244 7.13 10.87 3.47
C VAL A 244 5.88 11.20 2.67
N GLU A 245 5.84 12.44 2.21
CA GLU A 245 4.70 12.98 1.46
C GLU A 245 4.91 12.82 -0.06
N LEU A 246 6.15 12.97 -0.54
CA LEU A 246 6.56 12.83 -1.94
C LEU A 246 8.09 12.67 -2.07
N ILE A 247 8.56 11.92 -3.06
CA ILE A 247 9.97 11.78 -3.46
C ILE A 247 10.06 12.03 -4.95
N LYS A 248 10.95 12.92 -5.38
CA LYS A 248 11.12 13.30 -6.77
C LYS A 248 12.54 12.97 -7.23
N ILE A 249 12.67 12.21 -8.32
CA ILE A 249 13.94 11.80 -8.93
C ILE A 249 14.03 12.41 -10.33
N ASP A 250 15.05 13.23 -10.54
CA ASP A 250 15.40 13.80 -11.84
C ASP A 250 16.61 13.05 -12.43
N ILE A 251 16.42 12.41 -13.58
CA ILE A 251 17.47 11.68 -14.28
C ILE A 251 17.85 12.43 -15.55
N HIS A 252 19.13 12.79 -15.65
CA HIS A 252 19.72 13.54 -16.75
C HIS A 252 20.48 12.59 -17.68
N SER A 253 20.08 12.53 -18.95
CA SER A 253 20.81 11.79 -19.99
C SER A 253 21.93 12.65 -20.57
N VAL A 254 23.03 12.00 -20.97
CA VAL A 254 24.17 12.61 -21.66
C VAL A 254 23.74 13.22 -23.02
N LEU A 255 22.64 12.73 -23.60
CA LEU A 255 22.06 13.24 -24.85
C LEU A 255 21.15 14.47 -24.65
N GLY A 256 21.10 15.05 -23.44
CA GLY A 256 20.40 16.31 -23.15
C GLY A 256 18.93 16.15 -22.72
N GLY A 257 18.44 14.92 -22.54
CA GLY A 257 17.08 14.66 -22.04
C GLY A 257 17.00 14.68 -20.51
N LYS A 258 16.04 15.44 -19.95
CA LYS A 258 15.70 15.40 -18.52
C LYS A 258 14.37 14.65 -18.33
N LYS A 259 14.35 13.66 -17.45
CA LYS A 259 13.10 12.97 -17.04
C LYS A 259 12.94 13.02 -15.54
N THR A 260 11.70 13.24 -15.12
CA THR A 260 11.34 13.53 -13.73
C THR A 260 10.29 12.52 -13.29
N PHE A 261 10.54 11.85 -12.17
CA PHE A 261 9.66 10.81 -11.62
C PHE A 261 9.32 11.13 -10.16
N GLU A 262 8.06 10.93 -9.78
CA GLU A 262 7.55 11.23 -8.44
C GLU A 262 6.99 9.96 -7.79
N PHE A 263 7.28 9.77 -6.51
CA PHE A 263 6.96 8.58 -5.73
C PHE A 263 6.39 8.99 -4.38
N GLN A 264 5.43 8.24 -3.84
CA GLN A 264 4.83 8.56 -2.53
C GLN A 264 5.59 7.91 -1.37
N SER A 265 6.59 7.08 -1.68
CA SER A 265 7.39 6.39 -0.69
C SER A 265 8.80 6.11 -1.20
N VAL A 266 9.75 6.00 -0.25
CA VAL A 266 11.16 5.67 -0.52
C VAL A 266 11.29 4.32 -1.25
N GLU A 267 10.33 3.45 -1.02
CA GLU A 267 10.34 2.05 -1.46
C GLU A 267 10.00 1.94 -2.94
N GLU A 268 9.03 2.74 -3.36
CA GLU A 268 8.61 2.87 -4.76
C GLU A 268 9.74 3.52 -5.58
N ALA A 269 10.38 4.56 -5.03
CA ALA A 269 11.53 5.22 -5.64
C ALA A 269 12.74 4.26 -5.78
N GLN A 270 13.03 3.48 -4.75
CA GLN A 270 14.15 2.52 -4.76
C GLN A 270 13.90 1.37 -5.74
N LYS A 271 12.67 0.87 -5.83
CA LYS A 271 12.30 -0.15 -6.81
C LYS A 271 12.45 0.39 -8.24
N PHE A 272 11.96 1.60 -8.50
CA PHE A 272 12.11 2.25 -9.80
C PHE A 272 13.57 2.36 -10.22
N LEU A 273 14.45 2.86 -9.34
CA LEU A 273 15.88 3.00 -9.63
C LEU A 273 16.58 1.66 -9.91
N SER A 274 16.14 0.56 -9.28
CA SER A 274 16.74 -0.76 -9.50
C SER A 274 16.38 -1.40 -10.84
N GLU A 275 15.29 -0.94 -11.47
CA GLU A 275 14.76 -1.48 -12.73
C GLU A 275 14.91 -0.49 -13.89
N PHE A 276 15.34 0.74 -13.62
CA PHE A 276 15.39 1.82 -14.59
C PHE A 276 16.50 1.58 -15.64
N ASP A 277 16.09 1.62 -16.90
CA ASP A 277 16.94 1.45 -18.07
C ASP A 277 16.58 2.55 -19.08
N PHE A 278 17.57 3.37 -19.46
CA PHE A 278 17.34 4.54 -20.31
C PHE A 278 16.86 4.16 -21.72
N ASP A 279 17.28 3.01 -22.23
CA ASP A 279 16.99 2.56 -23.60
C ASP A 279 15.54 2.11 -23.76
N LYS A 280 14.87 1.75 -22.66
CA LYS A 280 13.43 1.39 -22.64
C LYS A 280 12.50 2.60 -22.54
N VAL A 281 13.07 3.76 -22.23
CA VAL A 281 12.32 4.98 -21.94
C VAL A 281 12.52 6.01 -23.06
N ALA A 282 13.40 5.77 -24.03
CA ALA A 282 13.58 6.60 -25.23
C ALA A 282 12.40 6.48 -26.21
#